data_AF-A0A8J7GQE7-F1
#
_entry.id   AF-A0A8J7GQE7-F1
#
_cell.length_a   1.000
_cell.length_b   1.000
_cell.length_c   1.000
_cell.angle_alpha   90.00
_cell.angle_beta   90.00
_cell.angle_gamma   90.00
#
_symmetry.space_group_name_H-M   'P 1'
#
loop_
_entity.id
_entity.type
_entity.pdbx_description
1 polymer ?
#
loop_
_entity_poly.entity_id
_entity_poly.type
_entity_poly.pdbx_seq_one_letter_code
_entity_poly.pdbx_strand_id
1 'polypeptide(L)' 'MNDHRRDDHDYLTAKEVAAMFRVAPRAANRWARGGLLGAVRPAGRQWLFPRSAVEAALATPPTVDTSDTGPAAT' A
#
# COMPACT_ATOMS: atom_id res chain seq x y z
N MET A 1 -19.32 22.97 11.00
CA MET A 1 -18.37 22.03 11.60
C MET A 1 -18.98 20.63 11.62
N ASN A 2 -18.50 19.75 10.73
CA ASN A 2 -18.31 18.30 10.94
C ASN A 2 -17.59 17.79 9.69
N ASP A 3 -16.31 18.17 9.61
CA ASP A 3 -15.41 18.00 8.48
C ASP A 3 -14.63 16.67 8.61
N HIS A 4 -15.36 15.55 8.77
CA HIS A 4 -14.80 14.20 8.92
C HIS A 4 -15.48 13.15 8.01
N ARG A 5 -16.32 13.57 7.04
CA ARG A 5 -17.12 12.65 6.19
C ARG A 5 -16.71 12.62 4.72
N ARG A 6 -15.64 13.30 4.32
CA ARG A 6 -15.18 13.33 2.91
C ARG A 6 -13.97 12.45 2.61
N ASP A 7 -13.24 11.96 3.61
CA ASP A 7 -12.09 11.06 3.43
C ASP A 7 -12.43 9.56 3.52
N ASP A 8 -13.64 9.20 3.99
CA ASP A 8 -14.07 7.81 4.18
C ASP A 8 -14.50 7.09 2.88
N HIS A 9 -14.53 7.81 1.74
CA HIS A 9 -15.08 7.32 0.48
C HIS A 9 -14.05 6.70 -0.49
N ASP A 10 -12.77 6.68 -0.14
CA ASP A 10 -11.71 6.20 -1.04
C ASP A 10 -11.03 4.93 -0.51
N TYR A 11 -11.82 3.89 -0.27
CA TYR A 11 -11.26 2.57 -0.05
C TYR A 11 -11.03 1.87 -1.39
N LEU A 12 -9.81 1.40 -1.61
CA LEU A 12 -9.42 0.60 -2.76
C LEU A 12 -9.57 -0.88 -2.43
N THR A 13 -10.02 -1.66 -3.41
CA THR A 13 -10.01 -3.12 -3.34
C THR A 13 -8.61 -3.66 -3.53
N ALA A 14 -8.36 -4.90 -3.09
CA ALA A 14 -7.09 -5.59 -3.33
C ALA A 14 -6.70 -5.65 -4.81
N LYS A 15 -7.68 -5.68 -5.73
CA LYS A 15 -7.43 -5.69 -7.18
C LYS A 15 -6.94 -4.33 -7.68
N GLU A 16 -7.54 -3.24 -7.21
CA GLU A 16 -7.14 -1.88 -7.60
C GLU A 16 -5.75 -1.55 -7.06
N VAL A 17 -5.48 -1.87 -5.79
CA VAL A 17 -4.14 -1.74 -5.20
C VAL A 17 -3.13 -2.56 -6.01
N ALA A 18 -3.47 -3.80 -6.37
CA ALA A 18 -2.59 -4.63 -7.16
C ALA A 18 -2.29 -4.03 -8.55
N ALA A 19 -3.26 -3.40 -9.21
CA ALA A 19 -3.04 -2.71 -10.47
C ALA A 19 -2.12 -1.49 -10.31
N MET A 20 -2.28 -0.70 -9.24
CA MET A 20 -1.44 0.48 -8.96
C MET A 20 0.02 0.09 -8.70
N PHE A 21 0.24 -0.95 -7.89
CA PHE A 21 1.57 -1.48 -7.60
C PHE A 21 2.12 -2.40 -8.71
N ARG A 22 1.34 -2.68 -9.76
CA ARG A 22 1.66 -3.64 -10.84
C ARG A 22 2.03 -5.03 -10.31
N VAL A 23 1.35 -5.49 -9.28
CA VAL A 23 1.53 -6.80 -8.64
C VAL A 23 0.29 -7.69 -8.84
N ALA A 24 0.38 -8.96 -8.43
CA ALA A 24 -0.76 -9.87 -8.44
C ALA A 24 -1.72 -9.59 -7.25
N PRO A 25 -3.06 -9.73 -7.41
CA PRO A 25 -4.03 -9.51 -6.33
C PRO A 25 -3.81 -10.35 -5.07
N ARG A 26 -3.20 -11.54 -5.21
CA ARG A 26 -2.82 -12.38 -4.06
C ARG A 26 -1.77 -11.72 -3.15
N ALA A 27 -0.90 -10.87 -3.72
CA ALA A 27 0.11 -10.12 -2.96
C ALA A 27 -0.55 -9.03 -2.13
N ALA A 28 -1.48 -8.27 -2.71
CA ALA A 28 -2.28 -7.29 -1.96
C ALA A 28 -3.06 -7.95 -0.81
N ASN A 29 -3.69 -9.11 -1.05
CA ASN A 29 -4.34 -9.88 0.03
C ASN A 29 -3.35 -10.33 1.13
N ARG A 30 -2.11 -10.70 0.76
CA ARG A 30 -1.05 -11.04 1.72
C ARG A 30 -0.65 -9.81 2.54
N TRP A 31 -0.54 -8.64 1.93
CA TRP A 31 -0.24 -7.38 2.64
C TRP A 31 -1.32 -7.03 3.64
N ALA A 32 -2.59 -7.15 3.26
CA ALA A 32 -3.70 -6.93 4.19
C ALA A 32 -3.69 -7.89 5.37
N ARG A 33 -3.45 -9.18 5.14
CA ARG A 33 -3.30 -10.18 6.21
C ARG A 33 -2.10 -9.91 7.11
N GLY A 34 -1.06 -9.28 6.58
CA GLY A 34 0.12 -8.86 7.32
C GLY A 34 -0.04 -7.51 8.04
N GLY A 35 -1.21 -6.86 7.95
CA GLY A 35 -1.46 -5.55 8.57
C GLY A 35 -0.78 -4.38 7.85
N LEU A 36 -0.30 -4.58 6.62
CA LEU A 36 0.30 -3.51 5.81
C LEU A 36 -0.78 -2.61 5.21
N LEU A 37 -0.41 -1.35 4.94
CA LEU A 37 -1.26 -0.35 4.29
C LEU A 37 -2.59 -0.07 5.01
N GLY A 38 -2.70 -0.39 6.31
CA GLY A 38 -3.89 -0.12 7.12
C GLY A 38 -5.15 -0.82 6.61
N ALA A 39 -5.01 -2.01 6.02
CA ALA A 39 -6.14 -2.72 5.43
C ALA A 39 -7.21 -3.08 6.47
N VAL A 40 -8.47 -2.83 6.12
CA VAL A 40 -9.64 -3.08 6.96
C VAL A 40 -10.49 -4.18 6.31
N ARG A 41 -11.09 -5.04 7.13
CA ARG A 41 -12.03 -6.08 6.68
C ARG A 41 -13.41 -5.88 7.31
N PRO A 42 -14.32 -5.16 6.65
CA PRO A 42 -15.69 -5.00 7.16
C PRO A 42 -16.41 -6.35 7.17
N ALA A 43 -16.87 -6.78 8.35
CA ALA A 43 -17.78 -7.92 8.57
C ALA A 43 -17.60 -9.11 7.59
N GLY A 44 -16.37 -9.62 7.47
CA GLY A 44 -16.08 -10.82 6.69
C GLY A 44 -16.03 -10.66 5.16
N ARG A 45 -16.20 -9.46 4.61
CA ARG A 45 -16.06 -9.18 3.17
C ARG A 45 -14.58 -9.16 2.72
N GLN A 46 -14.35 -8.65 1.51
CA GLN A 46 -13.02 -8.41 0.95
C GLN A 46 -12.22 -7.37 1.74
N TRP A 47 -10.90 -7.39 1.57
CA TRP A 47 -10.01 -6.38 2.13
C TRP A 47 -10.17 -5.05 1.41
N LEU A 48 -10.26 -3.99 2.20
CA LEU A 48 -10.32 -2.60 1.77
C LEU A 48 -9.08 -1.88 2.25
N PHE A 49 -8.48 -1.09 1.38
CA PHE A 49 -7.26 -0.33 1.65
C PHE A 49 -7.58 1.15 1.57
N PRO A 50 -7.28 1.95 2.60
CA PRO A 50 -7.45 3.40 2.51
C PRO A 50 -6.53 3.95 1.41
N ARG A 51 -7.10 4.67 0.45
CA ARG A 51 -6.37 5.25 -0.68
C ARG A 51 -5.21 6.12 -0.23
N SER A 52 -5.39 6.93 0.82
CA SER A 52 -4.33 7.77 1.38
C SER A 52 -3.09 6.96 1.79
N ALA A 53 -3.27 5.80 2.43
CA ALA A 53 -2.15 4.93 2.79
C ALA A 53 -1.48 4.28 1.58
N VAL A 54 -2.28 3.90 0.56
CA VAL A 54 -1.80 3.34 -0.71
C VAL A 54 -0.98 4.38 -1.47
N GLU A 55 -1.48 5.61 -1.58
CA GLU A 55 -0.78 6.73 -2.24
C GLU A 55 0.50 7.11 -1.49
N ALA A 56 0.48 7.17 -0.16
CA ALA A 56 1.68 7.41 0.64
C ALA A 56 2.75 6.33 0.39
N ALA A 57 2.34 5.07 0.31
CA ALA A 57 3.26 3.96 0.01
C ALA A 57 3.80 3.97 -1.42
N LEU A 58 3.07 4.53 -2.39
CA LEU A 58 3.57 4.76 -3.75
C LEU A 58 4.52 5.97 -3.82
N ALA A 59 4.29 6.98 -2.98
CA ALA A 59 5.10 8.19 -2.92
C ALA A 59 6.45 7.98 -2.22
N THR A 60 6.57 6.99 -1.36
CA THR A 60 7.86 6.53 -0.82
C THR A 60 8.49 5.56 -1.82
N PRO A 61 9.42 5.99 -2.70
CA PRO A 61 10.30 5.03 -3.34
C PRO A 61 11.03 4.28 -2.23
N PRO A 62 11.31 2.96 -2.38
CA PRO A 62 12.32 2.36 -1.54
C PRO A 62 13.57 3.18 -1.79
N THR A 63 14.00 3.96 -0.79
CA THR A 63 15.32 4.58 -0.80
C THR A 63 16.29 3.41 -0.79
N VAL A 64 16.58 2.92 -1.99
CA VAL A 64 17.68 2.00 -2.22
C VAL A 64 18.89 2.82 -1.88
N ASP A 65 19.35 2.65 -0.64
CA ASP A 65 20.62 3.15 -0.18
C ASP A 65 21.69 2.37 -0.96
N THR A 66 21.93 2.79 -2.21
CA THR A 66 22.97 2.27 -3.08
C THR A 66 24.31 2.87 -2.65
N SER A 67 24.64 2.81 -1.36
CA SER A 67 25.94 3.23 -0.82
C SER A 67 26.95 2.10 -0.78
N ASP A 68 26.63 0.91 -1.31
CA ASP A 68 27.40 -0.32 -1.07
C ASP A 68 28.42 -0.72 -2.17
N THR A 69 28.79 0.08 -3.18
CA THR A 69 29.87 -0.42 -4.07
C THR A 69 30.77 0.66 -4.65
N GLY A 70 31.84 0.96 -3.92
CA GLY A 70 33.13 1.24 -4.54
C GLY A 70 33.98 -0.03 -4.47
N PRO A 71 34.36 -0.67 -5.59
CA PRO A 71 35.41 -1.68 -5.55
C PRO A 71 36.73 -0.94 -5.34
N ALA A 72 37.32 -1.10 -4.15
CA ALA A 72 38.69 -0.69 -3.89
C ALA A 72 39.61 -1.45 -4.86
N ALA A 73 40.30 -0.66 -5.69
CA ALA A 73 41.25 -1.10 -6.69
C ALA A 73 42.38 -1.95 -6.08
N THR A 74 42.82 -2.96 -6.83
CA THR A 74 44.09 -3.69 -6.66
C THR A 74 45.21 -2.94 -7.35
#